data_AF-A0AAQ3KYN8-F1
#
_entry.id   AF-A0AAQ3KYN8-F1
#
_cell.length_a   1.000
_cell.length_b   1.000
_cell.length_c   1.000
_cell.angle_alpha   90.00
_cell.angle_beta   90.00
_cell.angle_gamma   90.00
#
_symmetry.space_group_name_H-M   'P 1'
#
loop_
_entity.id
_entity.type
_entity.pdbx_description
1 polymer ?
#
loop_
_entity_poly.entity_id
_entity_poly.type
_entity_poly.pdbx_seq_one_letter_code
_entity_poly.pdbx_strand_id
1 'polypeptide(L)'
;MFFLLNHFLLQCNNLQVSFPNVGESTLSVMNAIYAKMQQCLKCYNLWQMDGHPMSGDIGRGATRDAINFAIHLIAASNKPHGFYQLAGGTNAFTVERLKKEGLFQTTIDENSLETSNEEKQVGPAQASIGGIAYGGYARKIVGKVLRKLPTQHGRACIEDHPEYLLEALKKALALVGPVKGYRKLNF
;
A
#
# COMPACT_ATOMS: atom_id res chain seq x y z
N MET A 1 16.73 -2.52 27.61
CA MET A 1 15.75 -2.23 26.53
C MET A 1 16.41 -2.03 25.16
N PHE A 2 17.49 -1.22 25.03
CA PHE A 2 18.25 -1.06 23.78
C PHE A 2 18.90 -2.36 23.24
N PHE A 3 19.41 -3.23 24.12
CA PHE A 3 20.06 -4.48 23.71
C PHE A 3 19.10 -5.52 23.10
N LEU A 4 17.86 -5.57 23.58
CA LEU A 4 16.83 -6.48 23.07
C LEU A 4 16.31 -6.05 21.68
N LEU A 5 16.21 -4.74 21.43
CA LEU A 5 15.90 -4.24 20.08
C LEU A 5 17.00 -4.63 19.09
N ASN A 6 18.27 -4.43 19.43
CA ASN A 6 19.38 -4.73 18.51
C ASN A 6 19.44 -6.20 18.08
N HIS A 7 19.18 -7.14 18.98
CA HIS A 7 19.20 -8.57 18.64
C HIS A 7 18.06 -8.97 17.70
N PHE A 8 16.84 -8.43 17.91
CA PHE A 8 15.71 -8.67 17.02
C PHE A 8 15.92 -8.05 15.63
N LEU A 9 16.46 -6.82 15.57
CA LEU A 9 16.68 -6.11 14.31
C LEU A 9 17.72 -6.79 13.41
N LEU A 10 18.67 -7.53 13.98
CA LEU A 10 19.69 -8.28 13.22
C LEU A 10 19.14 -9.52 12.49
N GLN A 11 17.93 -10.00 12.83
CA GLN A 11 17.30 -11.18 12.21
C GLN A 11 16.11 -10.83 11.29
N CYS A 12 15.69 -9.56 11.23
CA CYS A 12 14.57 -9.15 10.41
C CYS A 12 14.98 -9.03 8.93
N ASN A 13 14.26 -9.70 8.02
CA ASN A 13 14.45 -9.54 6.57
C ASN A 13 13.77 -8.27 6.03
N ASN A 14 12.78 -7.73 6.74
CA ASN A 14 12.08 -6.49 6.41
C ASN A 14 11.65 -5.78 7.69
N LEU A 15 11.70 -4.45 7.68
CA LEU A 15 11.11 -3.62 8.73
C LEU A 15 10.02 -2.73 8.12
N GLN A 16 8.86 -2.72 8.77
CA GLN A 16 7.74 -1.86 8.39
C GLN A 16 7.63 -0.71 9.39
N VAL A 17 7.63 0.51 8.87
CA VAL A 17 7.50 1.73 9.66
C VAL A 17 6.24 2.46 9.21
N SER A 18 5.25 2.54 10.10
CA SER A 18 4.07 3.39 9.89
C SER A 18 4.41 4.82 10.26
N PHE A 19 4.09 5.76 9.37
CA PHE A 19 4.41 7.16 9.53
C PHE A 19 3.25 8.06 9.09
N PRO A 20 2.74 8.95 9.96
CA PRO A 20 1.68 9.88 9.62
C PRO A 20 2.20 11.08 8.83
N ASN A 21 1.35 11.69 8.01
CA ASN A 21 1.66 12.98 7.41
C ASN A 21 1.66 14.08 8.48
N VAL A 22 2.85 14.53 8.87
CA VAL A 22 3.06 15.62 9.85
C VAL A 22 3.36 16.96 9.17
N GLY A 23 2.97 17.12 7.91
CA GLY A 23 3.19 18.33 7.11
C GLY A 23 4.66 18.50 6.74
N GLU A 24 5.16 19.74 6.78
CA GLU A 24 6.52 20.12 6.38
C GLU A 24 7.63 19.35 7.10
N SER A 25 7.36 18.89 8.33
CA SER A 25 8.34 18.14 9.12
C SER A 25 8.49 16.68 8.70
N THR A 26 7.61 16.17 7.82
CA THR A 26 7.53 14.75 7.45
C THR A 26 8.88 14.19 7.02
N LEU A 27 9.54 14.82 6.05
CA LEU A 27 10.82 14.34 5.53
C LEU A 27 11.93 14.37 6.58
N SER A 28 11.97 15.43 7.40
CA SER A 28 12.97 15.56 8.47
C SER A 28 12.85 14.42 9.47
N VAL A 29 11.62 14.13 9.92
CA VAL A 29 11.38 13.05 10.88
C VAL A 29 11.65 11.69 10.25
N MET A 30 11.21 11.45 9.02
CA MET A 30 11.49 10.20 8.29
C MET A 30 12.99 9.94 8.14
N ASN A 31 13.77 10.97 7.79
CA ASN A 31 15.22 10.87 7.68
C ASN A 31 15.90 10.66 9.02
N ALA A 32 15.42 11.30 10.09
CA ALA A 32 15.95 11.07 11.44
C ALA A 32 15.74 9.62 11.89
N ILE A 33 14.55 9.07 11.65
CA ILE A 33 14.22 7.66 11.91
C ILE A 33 15.13 6.76 11.07
N TYR A 34 15.23 7.04 9.77
CA TYR A 34 16.04 6.26 8.84
C TYR A 34 17.52 6.23 9.25
N ALA A 35 18.11 7.37 9.62
CA ALA A 35 19.50 7.46 10.05
C ALA A 35 19.78 6.63 11.31
N LYS A 36 18.81 6.54 12.25
CA LYS A 36 18.92 5.66 13.42
C LYS A 36 18.77 4.19 13.04
N MET A 37 17.86 3.90 12.13
CA MET A 37 17.59 2.54 11.66
C MET A 37 18.76 1.95 10.87
N GLN A 38 19.37 2.71 9.95
CA GLN A 38 20.49 2.26 9.11
C GLN A 38 21.70 1.78 9.92
N GLN A 39 21.87 2.27 11.15
CA GLN A 39 22.98 1.86 12.01
C GLN A 39 22.85 0.41 12.51
N CYS A 40 21.63 -0.12 12.53
CA CYS A 40 21.32 -1.41 13.16
C CYS A 40 20.68 -2.42 12.20
N LEU A 41 20.21 -1.99 11.03
CA LEU A 41 19.38 -2.79 10.13
C LEU A 41 20.07 -3.02 8.79
N LYS A 42 20.15 -4.29 8.39
CA LYS A 42 20.62 -4.72 7.06
C LYS A 42 19.46 -5.06 6.10
N CYS A 43 18.23 -4.75 6.49
CA CYS A 43 17.02 -5.15 5.78
C CYS A 43 16.40 -4.01 4.94
N TYR A 44 15.48 -4.37 4.06
CA TYR A 44 14.69 -3.37 3.34
C TYR A 44 13.65 -2.71 4.25
N ASN A 45 13.47 -1.40 4.07
CA ASN A 45 12.45 -0.63 4.77
C ASN A 45 11.18 -0.54 3.91
N LEU A 46 10.05 -0.87 4.52
CA LEU A 46 8.73 -0.61 3.98
C LEU A 46 8.10 0.57 4.74
N TRP A 47 8.08 1.73 4.09
CA TRP A 47 7.47 2.95 4.61
C TRP A 47 5.96 2.89 4.37
N GLN A 48 5.20 2.66 5.43
CA GLN A 48 3.74 2.80 5.41
C GLN A 48 3.39 4.27 5.63
N MET A 49 2.97 4.92 4.56
CA MET A 49 2.53 6.31 4.59
C MET A 49 1.11 6.35 5.12
N ASP A 50 0.94 6.30 6.43
CA ASP A 50 -0.36 6.23 7.11
C ASP A 50 -0.97 7.62 7.25
N GLY A 51 -1.54 8.12 6.14
CA GLY A 51 -2.06 9.49 5.95
C GLY A 51 -2.33 10.32 7.21
N HIS A 52 -3.60 10.46 7.60
CA HIS A 52 -3.95 11.09 8.88
C HIS A 52 -3.92 10.02 9.99
N PRO A 53 -3.22 10.23 11.12
CA PRO A 53 -3.07 9.22 12.16
C PRO A 53 -4.44 8.64 12.59
N MET A 54 -4.57 7.31 12.59
CA MET A 54 -5.77 6.59 13.04
C MET A 54 -7.09 6.92 12.31
N SER A 55 -7.05 7.38 11.05
CA SER A 55 -8.26 7.64 10.24
C SER A 55 -8.74 6.41 9.46
N GLY A 56 -8.89 5.27 10.14
CA GLY A 56 -9.53 4.09 9.55
C GLY A 56 -10.92 4.42 9.01
N ASP A 57 -11.08 4.53 7.69
CA ASP A 57 -12.36 4.75 7.00
C ASP A 57 -13.13 6.05 7.39
N ILE A 58 -12.44 7.10 7.89
CA ILE A 58 -13.12 8.28 8.45
C ILE A 58 -13.15 9.47 7.47
N GLY A 59 -14.08 9.42 6.51
CA GLY A 59 -14.62 10.63 5.89
C GLY A 59 -14.35 10.86 4.39
N ARG A 60 -15.15 11.77 3.81
CA ARG A 60 -14.95 12.30 2.45
C ARG A 60 -13.61 13.04 2.41
N GLY A 61 -12.66 12.56 1.59
CA GLY A 61 -11.38 13.24 1.36
C GLY A 61 -10.15 12.40 1.71
N ALA A 62 -10.26 11.37 2.55
CA ALA A 62 -9.11 10.60 3.04
C ALA A 62 -8.23 10.01 1.92
N THR A 63 -8.84 9.54 0.82
CA THR A 63 -8.08 9.07 -0.35
C THR A 63 -7.36 10.21 -1.05
N ARG A 64 -7.96 11.41 -1.15
CA ARG A 64 -7.29 12.56 -1.75
C ARG A 64 -6.07 12.94 -0.91
N ASP A 65 -6.20 12.97 0.41
CA ASP A 65 -5.12 13.36 1.30
C ASP A 65 -3.98 12.33 1.29
N ALA A 66 -4.32 11.03 1.22
CA ALA A 66 -3.35 9.95 1.04
C ALA A 66 -2.59 10.09 -0.29
N ILE A 67 -3.28 10.38 -1.39
CA ILE A 67 -2.67 10.59 -2.71
C ILE A 67 -1.78 11.84 -2.70
N ASN A 68 -2.26 12.97 -2.13
CA ASN A 68 -1.47 14.19 -2.02
C ASN A 68 -0.20 13.94 -1.21
N PHE A 69 -0.30 13.22 -0.10
CA PHE A 69 0.87 12.85 0.70
C PHE A 69 1.88 12.06 -0.12
N ALA A 70 1.43 11.07 -0.90
CA ALA A 70 2.28 10.34 -1.83
C ALA A 70 2.93 11.24 -2.88
N ILE A 71 2.19 12.17 -3.51
CA ILE A 71 2.74 13.13 -4.49
C ILE A 71 3.88 13.92 -3.87
N HIS A 72 3.65 14.55 -2.71
CA HIS A 72 4.64 15.39 -2.05
C HIS A 72 5.88 14.59 -1.61
N LEU A 73 5.67 13.41 -1.02
CA LEU A 73 6.78 12.59 -0.54
C LEU A 73 7.64 12.08 -1.70
N ILE A 74 7.01 11.61 -2.78
CA ILE A 74 7.72 11.04 -3.92
C ILE A 74 8.52 12.10 -4.69
N ALA A 75 7.97 13.32 -4.81
CA ALA A 75 8.64 14.46 -5.42
C ALA A 75 9.89 14.94 -4.63
N ALA A 76 9.99 14.60 -3.35
CA ALA A 76 11.14 14.97 -2.53
C ALA A 76 12.40 14.20 -2.94
N SER A 77 13.48 14.94 -3.19
CA SER A 77 14.79 14.39 -3.55
C SER A 77 15.52 13.74 -2.36
N ASN A 78 15.26 14.22 -1.14
CA ASN A 78 15.91 13.77 0.09
C ASN A 78 15.08 12.76 0.90
N LYS A 79 14.08 12.11 0.29
CA LYS A 79 13.29 11.07 0.96
C LYS A 79 14.19 9.85 1.30
N PRO A 80 13.95 9.14 2.41
CA PRO A 80 14.77 7.99 2.79
C PRO A 80 14.67 6.85 1.77
N HIS A 81 15.66 5.97 1.71
CA HIS A 81 15.54 4.80 0.83
C HIS A 81 14.56 3.78 1.41
N GLY A 82 13.87 3.07 0.53
CA GLY A 82 12.93 2.00 0.87
C GLY A 82 11.78 1.88 -0.11
N PHE A 83 10.92 0.92 0.14
CA PHE A 83 9.64 0.77 -0.54
C PHE A 83 8.59 1.64 0.13
N TYR A 84 7.77 2.31 -0.66
CA TYR A 84 6.69 3.16 -0.17
C TYR A 84 5.35 2.47 -0.38
N GLN A 85 4.61 2.23 0.69
CA GLN A 85 3.27 1.68 0.65
C GLN A 85 2.28 2.71 1.17
N LEU A 86 1.29 3.05 0.35
CA LEU A 86 0.23 3.95 0.78
C LEU A 86 -0.65 3.21 1.82
N ALA A 87 -0.79 3.80 3.00
CA ALA A 87 -1.58 3.26 4.11
C ALA A 87 -2.53 4.35 4.63
N GLY A 88 -3.67 3.97 5.21
CA GLY A 88 -4.66 4.96 5.67
C GLY A 88 -5.42 5.67 4.54
N GLY A 89 -6.74 5.80 4.69
CA GLY A 89 -7.59 6.44 3.68
C GLY A 89 -7.69 5.73 2.31
N THR A 90 -7.16 4.51 2.18
CA THR A 90 -7.17 3.72 0.94
C THR A 90 -8.52 3.03 0.71
N ASN A 91 -8.98 3.02 -0.53
CA ASN A 91 -10.24 2.41 -0.96
C ASN A 91 -10.21 2.02 -2.45
N ALA A 92 -11.36 1.66 -3.02
CA ALA A 92 -11.46 1.25 -4.42
C ALA A 92 -10.96 2.30 -5.43
N PHE A 93 -11.00 3.59 -5.10
CA PHE A 93 -10.55 4.66 -6.00
C PHE A 93 -9.05 4.93 -5.93
N THR A 94 -8.33 4.34 -4.97
CA THR A 94 -6.91 4.64 -4.73
C THR A 94 -6.04 4.26 -5.92
N VAL A 95 -6.23 3.08 -6.50
CA VAL A 95 -5.42 2.62 -7.65
C VAL A 95 -5.63 3.52 -8.85
N GLU A 96 -6.89 3.84 -9.18
CA GLU A 96 -7.22 4.72 -10.30
C GLU A 96 -6.59 6.10 -10.14
N ARG A 97 -6.66 6.68 -8.92
CA ARG A 97 -6.04 7.98 -8.63
C ARG A 97 -4.52 7.91 -8.73
N LEU A 98 -3.88 6.89 -8.16
CA LEU A 98 -2.43 6.77 -8.27
C LEU A 98 -1.96 6.65 -9.73
N LYS A 99 -2.70 5.90 -10.58
CA LYS A 99 -2.42 5.82 -12.01
C LYS A 99 -2.59 7.17 -12.71
N LYS A 100 -3.66 7.90 -12.39
CA LYS A 100 -3.91 9.24 -12.93
C LYS A 100 -2.78 10.23 -12.60
N GLU A 101 -2.23 10.14 -11.39
CA GLU A 101 -1.11 10.98 -10.95
C GLU A 101 0.26 10.43 -11.37
N GLY A 102 0.33 9.34 -12.15
CA GLY A 102 1.58 8.73 -12.60
C GLY A 102 2.43 8.10 -11.49
N LEU A 103 1.85 7.85 -10.31
CA LEU A 103 2.55 7.37 -9.11
C LEU A 103 2.55 5.83 -8.97
N PHE A 104 1.87 5.12 -9.86
CA PHE A 104 1.69 3.67 -9.75
C PHE A 104 1.82 3.01 -11.12
N GLN A 105 2.94 2.30 -11.31
CA GLN A 105 3.23 1.55 -12.52
C GLN A 105 2.45 0.23 -12.49
N THR A 106 1.49 0.03 -13.38
CA THR A 106 1.08 -1.33 -13.76
C THR A 106 2.00 -1.77 -14.88
N THR A 107 2.92 -2.70 -14.61
CA THR A 107 3.70 -3.39 -15.64
C THR A 107 2.81 -4.32 -16.44
N ILE A 108 1.90 -3.77 -17.28
CA ILE A 108 1.35 -4.42 -18.48
C ILE A 108 0.90 -3.31 -19.45
N ASP A 109 1.84 -2.75 -20.21
CA ASP A 109 1.57 -2.10 -21.49
C ASP A 109 2.14 -3.02 -22.59
N GLU A 110 1.37 -4.03 -23.01
CA GLU A 110 1.70 -4.92 -24.13
C GLU A 110 1.74 -4.21 -25.49
N ASN A 111 1.36 -2.93 -25.57
CA ASN A 111 1.40 -2.13 -26.80
C ASN A 111 2.70 -1.32 -26.99
N SER A 112 3.74 -1.56 -26.22
CA SER A 112 5.03 -0.85 -26.36
C SER A 112 6.12 -1.65 -27.10
N LEU A 113 5.76 -2.77 -27.72
CA LEU A 113 6.54 -3.35 -28.83
C LEU A 113 5.92 -2.86 -30.13
N GLU A 114 6.42 -1.75 -30.65
CA GLU A 114 6.82 -1.62 -32.05
C GLU A 114 7.39 -0.22 -32.33
N THR A 115 8.70 -0.22 -32.56
CA THR A 115 9.41 0.64 -33.53
C THR A 115 9.37 2.15 -33.33
N SER A 116 10.44 2.70 -32.75
CA SER A 116 11.44 3.48 -33.51
C SER A 116 12.51 4.07 -32.61
N ASN A 117 13.76 3.91 -33.04
CA ASN A 117 14.98 4.45 -32.44
C ASN A 117 14.94 5.98 -32.33
N GLU A 118 14.75 6.51 -31.13
CA GLU A 118 15.20 7.86 -30.76
C GLU A 118 15.68 7.83 -29.30
N GLU A 119 16.82 8.46 -29.03
CA GLU A 119 17.43 8.62 -27.71
C GLU A 119 16.48 9.39 -26.78
N LYS A 120 15.51 8.69 -26.19
CA LYS A 120 14.82 9.18 -25.00
C LYS A 120 15.79 9.12 -23.85
N GLN A 121 16.42 10.26 -23.58
CA GLN A 121 16.96 10.63 -22.28
C GLN A 121 16.00 10.12 -21.20
N VAL A 122 16.36 9.00 -20.56
CA VAL A 122 15.63 8.43 -19.42
C VAL A 122 15.91 9.35 -18.23
N GLY A 123 15.18 10.47 -18.17
CA GLY A 123 14.99 11.21 -16.93
C GLY A 123 14.43 10.24 -15.87
N PRO A 124 14.68 10.45 -14.57
CA PRO A 124 14.50 9.42 -13.57
C PRO A 124 13.03 9.03 -13.49
N ALA A 125 12.68 7.89 -14.09
CA ALA A 125 11.42 7.20 -13.87
C ALA A 125 11.44 6.63 -12.43
N GLN A 126 11.34 7.50 -11.43
CA GLN A 126 11.42 7.12 -10.02
C GLN A 126 10.36 7.85 -9.20
N ALA A 127 9.11 7.60 -9.57
CA ALA A 127 7.95 7.94 -8.76
C ALA A 127 7.04 6.72 -8.62
N SER A 128 7.50 5.64 -7.98
CA SER A 128 6.67 4.46 -7.79
C SER A 128 6.33 4.20 -6.33
N ILE A 129 5.05 4.35 -6.02
CA ILE A 129 4.43 3.75 -4.85
C ILE A 129 4.48 2.24 -5.06
N GLY A 130 5.23 1.53 -4.22
CA GLY A 130 5.47 0.09 -4.32
C GLY A 130 4.32 -0.78 -3.81
N GLY A 131 3.28 -0.18 -3.22
CA GLY A 131 2.09 -0.92 -2.81
C GLY A 131 1.02 -0.08 -2.14
N ILE A 132 -0.11 -0.72 -1.87
CA ILE A 132 -1.27 -0.12 -1.18
C ILE A 132 -1.70 -1.08 -0.08
N ALA A 133 -1.89 -0.58 1.14
CA ALA A 133 -2.47 -1.33 2.25
C ALA A 133 -3.96 -1.01 2.38
N TYR A 134 -4.82 -2.02 2.36
CA TYR A 134 -6.26 -1.87 2.57
C TYR A 134 -6.65 -2.35 3.97
N GLY A 135 -7.05 -1.42 4.84
CA GLY A 135 -7.52 -1.72 6.19
C GLY A 135 -9.05 -1.75 6.29
N GLY A 136 -9.65 -0.66 6.77
CA GLY A 136 -11.10 -0.52 6.99
C GLY A 136 -11.93 -0.87 5.75
N TYR A 137 -11.49 -0.42 4.57
CA TYR A 137 -12.17 -0.74 3.32
C TYR A 137 -12.18 -2.24 2.99
N ALA A 138 -11.08 -2.95 3.22
CA ALA A 138 -11.03 -4.41 3.04
C ALA A 138 -11.99 -5.12 4.01
N ARG A 139 -11.97 -4.71 5.29
CA ARG A 139 -12.92 -5.19 6.31
C ARG A 139 -14.36 -4.93 5.90
N LYS A 140 -14.66 -3.77 5.33
CA LYS A 140 -15.99 -3.41 4.85
C LYS A 140 -16.46 -4.30 3.71
N ILE A 141 -15.57 -4.60 2.74
CA ILE A 141 -15.88 -5.47 1.60
C ILE A 141 -16.12 -6.91 2.06
N VAL A 142 -15.17 -7.52 2.77
CA VAL A 142 -15.29 -8.91 3.26
C VAL A 142 -16.44 -9.03 4.26
N GLY A 143 -16.63 -8.02 5.11
CA GLY A 143 -17.72 -7.96 6.08
C GLY A 143 -19.11 -7.96 5.44
N LYS A 144 -19.28 -7.53 4.19
CA LYS A 144 -20.57 -7.69 3.47
C LYS A 144 -20.92 -9.15 3.22
N VAL A 145 -19.91 -9.98 2.96
CA VAL A 145 -20.08 -11.43 2.78
C VAL A 145 -20.36 -12.08 4.14
N LEU A 146 -19.55 -11.76 5.15
CA LEU A 146 -19.72 -12.29 6.51
C LEU A 146 -21.08 -11.97 7.13
N ARG A 147 -21.69 -10.82 6.83
CA ARG A 147 -23.02 -10.49 7.34
C ARG A 147 -24.16 -11.34 6.75
N LYS A 148 -23.94 -12.02 5.62
CA LYS A 148 -24.92 -12.95 5.03
C LYS A 148 -24.95 -14.31 5.75
N LEU A 149 -23.85 -14.70 6.40
CA LEU A 149 -23.76 -15.97 7.12
C LEU A 149 -24.75 -16.06 8.29
N PRO A 150 -24.79 -15.09 9.24
CA PRO A 150 -25.72 -15.15 10.37
C PRO A 150 -27.19 -15.20 9.99
N THR A 151 -27.55 -14.53 8.90
CA THR A 151 -28.92 -14.53 8.41
C THR A 151 -29.38 -15.87 7.82
N GLN A 152 -28.45 -16.75 7.44
CA GLN A 152 -28.76 -18.04 6.80
C GLN A 152 -28.36 -19.25 7.64
N HIS A 153 -27.32 -19.13 8.48
CA HIS A 153 -26.67 -20.25 9.16
C HIS A 153 -26.38 -19.98 10.65
N GLY A 154 -26.79 -18.83 11.20
CA GLY A 154 -26.51 -18.47 12.59
C GLY A 154 -25.03 -18.13 12.85
N ARG A 155 -24.52 -18.40 14.06
CA ARG A 155 -23.09 -18.18 14.37
C ARG A 155 -22.25 -19.31 13.75
N ALA A 156 -21.93 -19.17 12.46
CA ALA A 156 -21.11 -20.11 11.71
C ALA A 156 -19.75 -19.52 11.34
N CYS A 157 -18.72 -20.38 11.28
CA CYS A 157 -17.40 -20.04 10.76
C CYS A 157 -17.45 -20.03 9.22
N ILE A 158 -16.80 -19.06 8.58
CA ILE A 158 -16.84 -18.94 7.11
C ILE A 158 -16.14 -20.13 6.42
N GLU A 159 -15.19 -20.74 7.12
CA GLU A 159 -14.42 -21.90 6.68
C GLU A 159 -15.30 -23.13 6.43
N ASP A 160 -16.43 -23.24 7.12
CA ASP A 160 -17.38 -24.35 6.97
C ASP A 160 -18.34 -24.15 5.77
N HIS A 161 -18.29 -22.98 5.14
CA HIS A 161 -19.19 -22.60 4.07
C HIS A 161 -18.41 -22.16 2.82
N PRO A 162 -18.02 -23.12 1.94
CA PRO A 162 -17.11 -22.88 0.82
C PRO A 162 -17.64 -21.81 -0.15
N GLU A 163 -18.95 -21.66 -0.30
CA GLU A 163 -19.58 -20.64 -1.13
C GLU A 163 -19.32 -19.22 -0.63
N TYR A 164 -19.38 -19.01 0.69
CA TYR A 164 -19.11 -17.72 1.32
C TYR A 164 -17.62 -17.43 1.34
N LEU A 165 -16.80 -18.44 1.64
CA LEU A 165 -15.34 -18.33 1.60
C LEU A 165 -14.87 -17.93 0.19
N LEU A 166 -15.40 -18.58 -0.84
CA LEU A 166 -15.10 -18.25 -2.23
C LEU A 166 -15.59 -16.85 -2.59
N GLU A 167 -16.80 -16.44 -2.18
CA GLU A 167 -17.26 -15.06 -2.41
C GLU A 167 -16.32 -14.03 -1.75
N ALA A 168 -15.94 -14.24 -0.49
CA ALA A 168 -15.01 -13.38 0.24
C ALA A 168 -13.64 -13.32 -0.45
N LEU A 169 -13.13 -14.45 -0.93
CA LEU A 169 -11.88 -14.53 -1.68
C LEU A 169 -11.96 -13.78 -3.01
N LYS A 170 -13.03 -13.97 -3.79
CA LYS A 170 -13.28 -13.22 -5.05
C LYS A 170 -13.27 -11.72 -4.79
N LYS A 171 -13.94 -11.26 -3.71
CA LYS A 171 -13.99 -9.85 -3.32
C LYS A 171 -12.62 -9.31 -2.89
N ALA A 172 -11.86 -10.07 -2.10
CA ALA A 172 -10.51 -9.68 -1.67
C ALA A 172 -9.55 -9.60 -2.88
N LEU A 173 -9.62 -10.56 -3.79
CA LEU A 173 -8.78 -10.59 -4.99
C LEU A 173 -9.14 -9.51 -6.00
N ALA A 174 -10.41 -9.17 -6.16
CA ALA A 174 -10.83 -8.01 -6.95
C ALA A 174 -10.26 -6.69 -6.40
N LEU A 175 -10.08 -6.59 -5.08
CA LEU A 175 -9.51 -5.40 -4.43
C LEU A 175 -7.99 -5.29 -4.66
N VAL A 176 -7.25 -6.40 -4.51
CA VAL A 176 -5.77 -6.37 -4.63
C VAL A 176 -5.25 -6.62 -6.05
N GLY A 177 -6.08 -7.19 -6.92
CA GLY A 177 -5.72 -7.54 -8.30
C GLY A 177 -5.15 -6.38 -9.12
N PRO A 178 -5.77 -5.18 -9.09
CA PRO A 178 -5.24 -4.01 -9.78
C PRO A 178 -3.85 -3.57 -9.29
N VAL A 179 -3.47 -3.92 -8.05
CA VAL A 179 -2.15 -3.63 -7.46
C VAL A 179 -1.14 -4.71 -7.82
N LYS A 180 -1.56 -5.98 -7.85
CA LYS A 180 -0.69 -7.14 -8.06
C LYS A 180 -0.56 -7.57 -9.54
N GLY A 181 -1.27 -6.92 -10.45
CA GLY A 181 -1.25 -7.28 -11.87
C GLY A 181 -1.93 -8.62 -12.17
N TYR A 182 -2.83 -9.08 -11.30
CA TYR A 182 -3.62 -10.28 -11.60
C TYR A 182 -4.50 -9.99 -12.82
N ARG A 183 -4.32 -10.76 -13.91
CA ARG A 183 -5.31 -10.84 -14.99
C ARG A 183 -6.66 -11.23 -14.38
N LYS A 184 -7.78 -10.81 -15.01
CA LYS A 184 -9.15 -11.16 -14.58
C LYS A 184 -9.17 -12.62 -14.12
N LEU A 185 -9.31 -12.82 -12.81
CA LEU A 185 -9.26 -14.15 -12.23
C LEU A 185 -10.56 -14.84 -12.60
N ASN A 186 -10.46 -15.85 -13.46
CA ASN A 186 -11.58 -16.71 -13.83
C ASN A 186 -11.79 -17.71 -12.69
N PHE A 187 -12.78 -17.45 -11.84
CA PHE A 187 -13.21 -18.33 -10.76
C PHE A 187 -14.59 -18.90 -11.03
#